data_AF-A0A0Q7JZ83-F1
#
_entry.id   AF-A0A0Q7JZ83-F1
#
_cell.length_a   1.000
_cell.length_b   1.000
_cell.length_c   1.000
_cell.angle_alpha   90.00
_cell.angle_beta   90.00
_cell.angle_gamma   90.00
#
_symmetry.space_group_name_H-M   'P 1'
#
loop_
_entity.id
_entity.type
_entity.pdbx_description
1 polymer ?
#
loop_
_entity_poly.entity_id
_entity_poly.type
_entity_poly.pdbx_seq_one_letter_code
_entity_poly.pdbx_strand_id
1 'polypeptide(L)'
;MPKLLLVGVMLPAESRTGIGHTACTLGGVNYESKGSVGCIRGSVARGAAHPLFRHRFHLQISDAQALRAKGYADACVGQPYVWASVPTSRHGGDCSGYVSGIICAALGREPVPHRLFATIGWPVVARGLGFAPGLVGAVVTQVGATAIGVLDRPFPGSPVARNSPKHSHVKWIQARLNFAAENHHAVLGGRALDVDGDFGDDTFAVVRAFQRSHGLQGLGMVGPKTWRLLNAVR
;
A
#
# COMPACT_ATOMS: atom_id res chain seq x y z
N MET A 1 4.87 0.51 -24.55
CA MET A 1 4.33 -0.88 -24.58
C MET A 1 3.25 -0.98 -23.52
N PRO A 2 2.14 -1.67 -23.77
CA PRO A 2 1.07 -1.80 -22.77
C PRO A 2 1.62 -2.43 -21.48
N LYS A 3 1.15 -1.94 -20.34
CA LYS A 3 1.47 -2.44 -19.01
C LYS A 3 0.45 -3.49 -18.61
N LEU A 4 0.85 -4.36 -17.69
CA LEU A 4 -0.02 -5.38 -17.13
C LEU A 4 -0.44 -5.00 -15.72
N LEU A 5 -1.75 -5.08 -15.49
CA LEU A 5 -2.36 -5.17 -14.16
C LEU A 5 -2.77 -6.63 -13.94
N LEU A 6 -2.11 -7.28 -12.99
CA LEU A 6 -2.36 -8.66 -12.60
C LEU A 6 -3.17 -8.66 -11.31
N VAL A 7 -4.15 -9.54 -11.18
CA VAL A 7 -4.94 -9.72 -9.96
C VAL A 7 -4.90 -11.19 -9.55
N GLY A 8 -4.51 -11.43 -8.31
CA GLY A 8 -4.51 -12.73 -7.67
C GLY A 8 -5.62 -12.79 -6.62
N VAL A 9 -6.36 -13.89 -6.63
CA VAL A 9 -7.52 -14.13 -5.76
C VAL A 9 -7.42 -15.50 -5.11
N MET A 10 -7.67 -15.51 -3.81
CA MET A 10 -7.95 -16.70 -3.00
C MET A 10 -9.41 -16.58 -2.56
N LEU A 11 -10.24 -17.52 -2.98
CA LEU A 11 -11.66 -17.50 -2.63
C LEU A 11 -11.87 -17.90 -1.16
N PRO A 12 -12.98 -17.46 -0.52
CA PRO A 12 -13.33 -17.87 0.84
C PRO A 12 -13.27 -19.39 1.08
N ALA A 13 -13.76 -20.18 0.13
CA ALA A 13 -13.77 -21.64 0.19
C ALA A 13 -12.37 -22.29 0.17
N GLU A 14 -11.34 -21.54 -0.24
CA GLU A 14 -9.95 -22.00 -0.29
C GLU A 14 -9.16 -21.60 0.96
N SER A 15 -9.77 -20.79 1.83
CA SER A 15 -9.17 -20.27 3.04
C SER A 15 -9.58 -21.10 4.25
N ARG A 16 -8.62 -21.30 5.18
CA ARG A 16 -8.91 -21.97 6.47
C ARG A 16 -9.85 -21.16 7.36
N THR A 17 -9.95 -19.85 7.14
CA THR A 17 -10.78 -18.94 7.96
C THR A 17 -12.12 -18.62 7.33
N GLY A 18 -12.43 -19.17 6.14
CA GLY A 18 -13.63 -18.80 5.38
C GLY A 18 -13.60 -17.36 4.85
N ILE A 19 -12.45 -16.67 4.92
CA ILE A 19 -12.27 -15.31 4.42
C ILE A 19 -11.34 -15.35 3.22
N GLY A 20 -11.82 -14.84 2.07
CA GLY A 20 -11.03 -14.74 0.85
C GLY A 20 -10.03 -13.59 0.90
N HIS A 21 -9.05 -13.61 0.00
CA HIS A 21 -8.04 -12.57 -0.12
C HIS A 21 -7.76 -12.19 -1.57
N THR A 22 -7.42 -10.91 -1.78
CA THR A 22 -7.14 -10.34 -3.11
C THR A 22 -5.90 -9.46 -3.03
N ALA A 23 -5.02 -9.59 -4.01
CA ALA A 23 -3.89 -8.68 -4.21
C ALA A 23 -3.68 -8.43 -5.71
N CYS A 24 -2.94 -7.39 -6.05
CA CYS A 24 -2.60 -7.12 -7.45
C CYS A 24 -1.11 -6.84 -7.63
N THR A 25 -0.65 -6.97 -8.86
CA THR A 25 0.69 -6.57 -9.29
C THR A 25 0.54 -5.66 -10.49
N LEU A 26 1.05 -4.43 -10.40
CA LEU A 26 0.98 -3.42 -11.44
C LEU A 26 2.39 -3.08 -11.89
N GLY A 27 2.72 -3.37 -13.15
CA GLY A 27 4.05 -3.05 -13.70
C GLY A 27 5.21 -3.65 -12.88
N GLY A 28 5.01 -4.83 -12.30
CA GLY A 28 6.00 -5.51 -11.45
C GLY A 28 5.99 -5.13 -9.97
N VAL A 29 5.17 -4.15 -9.56
CA VAL A 29 5.02 -3.75 -8.15
C VAL A 29 3.79 -4.42 -7.55
N ASN A 30 3.98 -5.13 -6.44
CA ASN A 30 2.89 -5.78 -5.71
C ASN A 30 2.14 -4.77 -4.84
N TYR A 31 0.83 -4.97 -4.70
CA TYR A 31 -0.07 -4.19 -3.86
C TYR A 31 -1.05 -5.13 -3.16
N GLU A 32 -1.27 -4.90 -1.86
CA GLU A 32 -2.11 -5.74 -1.02
C GLU A 32 -2.68 -4.90 0.13
N SER A 33 -3.87 -5.22 0.61
CA SER A 33 -4.35 -4.72 1.91
C SER A 33 -4.68 -5.91 2.81
N LYS A 34 -4.17 -5.94 4.04
CA LYS A 34 -4.38 -7.06 4.98
C LYS A 34 -4.74 -6.59 6.38
N GLY A 35 -5.56 -7.37 7.09
CA GLY A 35 -6.21 -7.00 8.36
C GLY A 35 -5.32 -6.30 9.38
N SER A 36 -4.11 -6.81 9.60
CA SER A 36 -3.18 -6.28 10.61
C SER A 36 -2.28 -5.13 10.16
N VAL A 37 -2.25 -4.79 8.86
CA VAL A 37 -1.25 -3.86 8.31
C VAL A 37 -1.86 -2.77 7.41
N GLY A 38 -3.07 -3.00 6.89
CA GLY A 38 -3.68 -2.10 5.93
C GLY A 38 -3.03 -2.18 4.55
N CYS A 39 -3.11 -1.09 3.79
CA CYS A 39 -2.64 -1.02 2.40
C CYS A 39 -1.12 -0.94 2.33
N ILE A 40 -0.50 -1.87 1.61
CA ILE A 40 0.94 -2.04 1.48
C ILE A 40 1.32 -2.29 0.02
N ARG A 41 2.60 -2.05 -0.30
CA ARG A 41 3.16 -2.27 -1.63
C ARG A 41 4.56 -2.87 -1.60
N GLY A 42 5.03 -3.33 -2.76
CA GLY A 42 6.40 -3.84 -2.94
C GLY A 42 6.59 -5.22 -2.33
N SER A 43 7.80 -5.53 -1.88
CA SER A 43 8.19 -6.88 -1.40
C SER A 43 7.42 -7.37 -0.18
N VAL A 44 6.89 -6.46 0.65
CA VAL A 44 6.05 -6.81 1.81
C VAL A 44 4.62 -7.19 1.42
N ALA A 45 4.21 -6.86 0.20
CA ALA A 45 2.94 -7.26 -0.40
C ALA A 45 3.14 -8.53 -1.23
N ARG A 46 2.23 -9.49 -1.05
CA ARG A 46 2.25 -10.78 -1.74
C ARG A 46 2.18 -10.63 -3.27
N GLY A 47 1.27 -9.75 -3.75
CA GLY A 47 1.01 -9.55 -5.18
C GLY A 47 0.36 -10.74 -5.87
N ALA A 48 -0.05 -10.56 -7.13
CA ALA A 48 -0.91 -11.49 -7.85
C ALA A 48 -0.29 -12.88 -8.07
N ALA A 49 1.05 -12.97 -8.15
CA ALA A 49 1.77 -14.21 -8.42
C ALA A 49 2.02 -15.10 -7.18
N HIS A 50 1.69 -14.62 -5.98
CA HIS A 50 1.94 -15.37 -4.75
C HIS A 50 1.21 -16.72 -4.75
N PRO A 51 1.81 -17.81 -4.20
CA PRO A 51 1.19 -19.14 -4.18
C PRO A 51 -0.16 -19.24 -3.48
N LEU A 52 -0.45 -18.29 -2.57
CA LEU A 52 -1.76 -18.13 -1.93
C LEU A 52 -2.90 -17.96 -2.94
N PHE A 53 -2.63 -17.28 -4.07
CA PHE A 53 -3.65 -16.95 -5.06
C PHE A 53 -3.71 -18.02 -6.14
N ARG A 54 -4.76 -18.83 -6.07
CA ARG A 54 -5.05 -19.91 -7.03
C ARG A 54 -5.73 -19.39 -8.29
N HIS A 55 -6.49 -18.30 -8.16
CA HIS A 55 -7.15 -17.64 -9.28
C HIS A 55 -6.35 -16.41 -9.68
N ARG A 56 -5.89 -16.35 -10.94
CA ARG A 56 -5.03 -15.27 -11.42
C ARG A 56 -5.56 -14.75 -12.73
N PHE A 57 -5.52 -13.44 -12.88
CA PHE A 57 -6.08 -12.73 -14.02
C PHE A 57 -5.18 -11.58 -14.41
N HIS A 58 -5.30 -11.15 -15.66
CA HIS A 58 -4.54 -10.03 -16.19
C HIS A 58 -5.40 -9.11 -17.04
N LEU A 59 -5.05 -7.82 -17.01
CA LEU A 59 -5.60 -6.78 -17.86
C LEU A 59 -4.45 -6.01 -18.51
N GLN A 60 -4.51 -5.88 -19.82
CA GLN A 60 -3.63 -4.98 -20.57
C GLN A 60 -4.13 -3.56 -20.40
N ILE A 61 -3.25 -2.65 -20.00
CA ILE A 61 -3.56 -1.24 -19.77
C ILE A 61 -2.50 -0.34 -20.42
N SER A 62 -2.87 0.86 -20.83
CA SER A 62 -1.94 1.85 -21.35
C SER A 62 -1.05 2.44 -20.24
N ASP A 63 0.03 3.11 -20.62
CA ASP A 63 0.92 3.79 -19.65
C ASP A 63 0.15 4.84 -18.83
N ALA A 64 -0.78 5.57 -19.44
CA ALA A 64 -1.62 6.55 -18.74
C ALA A 64 -2.57 5.89 -17.72
N GLN A 65 -3.16 4.75 -18.08
CA GLN A 65 -3.99 3.96 -17.16
C GLN A 65 -3.15 3.41 -15.99
N ALA A 66 -1.95 2.90 -16.28
CA ALA A 66 -1.02 2.42 -15.27
C ALA A 66 -0.60 3.53 -14.32
N LEU A 67 -0.34 4.75 -14.82
CA LEU A 67 0.04 5.89 -14.01
C LEU A 67 -1.08 6.29 -13.03
N ARG A 68 -2.34 6.33 -13.48
CA ARG A 68 -3.49 6.61 -12.59
C ARG A 68 -3.66 5.54 -11.52
N ALA A 69 -3.62 4.28 -11.93
CA ALA A 69 -3.72 3.14 -11.03
C ALA A 69 -2.63 3.17 -9.95
N LYS A 70 -1.39 3.45 -10.36
CA LYS A 70 -0.25 3.58 -9.46
C LYS A 70 -0.40 4.78 -8.52
N GLY A 71 -0.82 5.92 -9.04
CA GLY A 71 -1.05 7.14 -8.26
C GLY A 71 -2.07 6.91 -7.14
N TYR A 72 -3.19 6.29 -7.47
CA TYR A 72 -4.19 5.87 -6.49
C TYR A 72 -3.61 4.86 -5.49
N ALA A 73 -3.01 3.76 -5.99
CA ALA A 73 -2.49 2.69 -5.15
C ALA A 73 -1.47 3.21 -4.13
N ASP A 74 -0.53 4.05 -4.57
CA ASP A 74 0.50 4.65 -3.73
C ASP A 74 -0.07 5.63 -2.71
N ALA A 75 -1.12 6.39 -3.05
CA ALA A 75 -1.77 7.32 -2.14
C ALA A 75 -2.49 6.60 -0.98
N CYS A 76 -2.91 5.35 -1.20
CA CYS A 76 -3.55 4.52 -0.18
C CYS A 76 -2.56 3.82 0.76
N VAL A 77 -1.26 3.74 0.42
CA VAL A 77 -0.28 3.03 1.25
C VAL A 77 -0.22 3.62 2.66
N GLY A 78 -0.31 2.74 3.67
CA GLY A 78 -0.37 3.11 5.09
C GLY A 78 -1.78 3.41 5.60
N GLN A 79 -2.80 3.46 4.74
CA GLN A 79 -4.18 3.53 5.21
C GLN A 79 -4.58 2.20 5.86
N PRO A 80 -5.38 2.24 6.95
CA PRO A 80 -5.70 1.07 7.72
C PRO A 80 -6.56 0.07 6.92
N TYR A 81 -6.67 -1.15 7.44
CA TYR A 81 -7.64 -2.09 6.91
C TYR A 81 -9.02 -1.76 7.45
N VAL A 82 -9.99 -1.55 6.55
CA VAL A 82 -11.40 -1.32 6.93
C VAL A 82 -12.26 -2.28 6.12
N TRP A 83 -12.94 -3.18 6.82
CA TRP A 83 -13.82 -4.17 6.21
C TRP A 83 -14.89 -3.51 5.36
N ALA A 84 -15.24 -4.13 4.23
CA ALA A 84 -16.27 -3.65 3.32
C ALA A 84 -16.00 -2.27 2.67
N SER A 85 -14.83 -1.66 2.90
CA SER A 85 -14.49 -0.32 2.40
C SER A 85 -13.46 -0.33 1.27
N VAL A 86 -13.39 0.78 0.51
CA VAL A 86 -12.37 1.11 -0.50
C VAL A 86 -11.49 2.22 0.09
N PRO A 87 -10.15 2.15 0.04
CA PRO A 87 -9.34 3.19 0.62
C PRO A 87 -9.54 4.55 -0.06
N THR A 88 -9.61 5.61 0.73
CA THR A 88 -9.65 7.01 0.28
C THR A 88 -8.64 7.84 1.07
N SER A 89 -8.62 9.15 0.87
CA SER A 89 -7.80 10.05 1.71
C SER A 89 -8.22 10.02 3.18
N ARG A 90 -9.47 9.64 3.49
CA ARG A 90 -10.05 9.72 4.84
C ARG A 90 -10.21 8.37 5.53
N HIS A 91 -10.41 7.30 4.79
CA HIS A 91 -10.63 5.96 5.37
C HIS A 91 -9.82 4.88 4.64
N GLY A 92 -9.55 3.80 5.37
CA GLY A 92 -8.92 2.61 4.85
C GLY A 92 -9.85 1.72 4.02
N GLY A 93 -9.37 0.55 3.64
CA GLY A 93 -10.14 -0.42 2.89
C GLY A 93 -9.54 -1.82 2.93
N ASP A 94 -10.40 -2.81 2.70
CA ASP A 94 -9.97 -4.21 2.70
C ASP A 94 -9.27 -4.61 1.40
N CYS A 95 -8.85 -5.88 1.31
CA CYS A 95 -8.15 -6.41 0.15
C CYS A 95 -8.92 -6.23 -1.17
N SER A 96 -10.21 -6.57 -1.18
CA SER A 96 -11.06 -6.45 -2.37
C SER A 96 -11.41 -5.01 -2.71
N GLY A 97 -11.63 -4.16 -1.71
CA GLY A 97 -11.88 -2.74 -1.91
C GLY A 97 -10.65 -1.99 -2.40
N TYR A 98 -9.47 -2.30 -1.88
CA TYR A 98 -8.22 -1.69 -2.34
C TYR A 98 -7.95 -2.04 -3.82
N VAL A 99 -8.06 -3.31 -4.18
CA VAL A 99 -7.88 -3.73 -5.57
C VAL A 99 -8.99 -3.19 -6.49
N SER A 100 -10.24 -3.12 -6.02
CA SER A 100 -11.32 -2.43 -6.73
C SER A 100 -10.95 -0.98 -7.05
N GLY A 101 -10.38 -0.28 -6.06
CA GLY A 101 -10.00 1.12 -6.22
C GLY A 101 -8.91 1.31 -7.28
N ILE A 102 -7.89 0.44 -7.25
CA ILE A 102 -6.80 0.43 -8.24
C ILE A 102 -7.35 0.20 -9.66
N ILE A 103 -8.30 -0.73 -9.81
CA ILE A 103 -8.93 -1.02 -11.10
C ILE A 103 -9.76 0.17 -11.59
N CYS A 104 -10.57 0.80 -10.73
CA CYS A 104 -11.32 2.00 -11.09
C CYS A 104 -10.42 3.14 -11.57
N ALA A 105 -9.34 3.42 -10.84
CA ALA A 105 -8.37 4.44 -11.21
C ALA A 105 -7.70 4.13 -12.57
N ALA A 106 -7.34 2.86 -12.81
CA ALA A 106 -6.82 2.41 -14.10
C ALA A 106 -7.82 2.72 -15.23
N LEU A 107 -9.08 2.35 -15.03
CA LEU A 107 -10.16 2.50 -15.99
C LEU A 107 -10.71 3.94 -16.08
N GLY A 108 -10.18 4.89 -15.30
CA GLY A 108 -10.58 6.30 -15.34
C GLY A 108 -11.95 6.59 -14.71
N ARG A 109 -12.41 5.76 -13.77
CA ARG A 109 -13.72 5.87 -13.10
C ARG A 109 -13.62 6.68 -11.79
N GLU A 110 -13.21 7.94 -11.87
CA GLU A 110 -13.04 8.85 -10.73
C GLU A 110 -14.25 9.79 -10.50
N PRO A 111 -14.56 10.18 -9.24
CA PRO A 111 -13.90 9.77 -8.00
C PRO A 111 -14.25 8.33 -7.63
N VAL A 112 -13.29 7.51 -7.17
CA VAL A 112 -13.50 6.08 -6.86
C VAL A 112 -14.44 5.87 -5.66
N PRO A 113 -15.77 5.69 -5.81
CA PRO A 113 -16.65 5.86 -4.66
C PRO A 113 -17.04 4.51 -4.05
N HIS A 114 -16.90 3.41 -4.80
CA HIS A 114 -17.49 2.14 -4.46
C HIS A 114 -16.62 0.96 -4.85
N ARG A 115 -16.73 -0.08 -4.03
CA ARG A 115 -16.19 -1.40 -4.28
C ARG A 115 -16.82 -1.97 -5.53
N LEU A 116 -16.00 -2.40 -6.49
CA LEU A 116 -16.47 -3.10 -7.69
C LEU A 116 -16.88 -4.54 -7.38
N PHE A 117 -16.18 -5.18 -6.43
CA PHE A 117 -16.42 -6.56 -6.06
C PHE A 117 -15.96 -6.86 -4.64
N ALA A 118 -16.65 -7.79 -3.99
CA ALA A 118 -16.05 -8.58 -2.90
C ALA A 118 -15.21 -9.71 -3.52
N THR A 119 -14.22 -10.22 -2.78
CA THR A 119 -13.35 -11.32 -3.24
C THR A 119 -14.13 -12.50 -3.81
N ILE A 120 -15.24 -12.88 -3.17
CA ILE A 120 -16.10 -13.98 -3.60
C ILE A 120 -16.75 -13.74 -4.98
N GLY A 121 -17.00 -12.49 -5.34
CA GLY A 121 -17.61 -12.11 -6.62
C GLY A 121 -16.61 -11.95 -7.77
N TRP A 122 -15.30 -12.03 -7.50
CA TRP A 122 -14.26 -11.78 -8.50
C TRP A 122 -14.42 -12.61 -9.79
N PRO A 123 -14.66 -13.94 -9.75
CA PRO A 123 -14.79 -14.73 -10.97
C PRO A 123 -15.89 -14.24 -11.93
N VAL A 124 -16.94 -13.61 -11.40
CA VAL A 124 -18.07 -13.08 -12.18
C VAL A 124 -17.73 -11.73 -12.80
N VAL A 125 -17.09 -10.84 -12.03
CA VAL A 125 -16.81 -9.47 -12.50
C VAL A 125 -15.60 -9.36 -13.42
N ALA A 126 -14.61 -10.24 -13.29
CA ALA A 126 -13.32 -10.09 -13.96
C ALA A 126 -13.47 -9.96 -15.48
N ARG A 127 -14.26 -10.86 -16.09
CA ARG A 127 -14.49 -10.86 -17.55
C ARG A 127 -15.19 -9.59 -18.03
N GLY A 128 -16.19 -9.12 -17.29
CA GLY A 128 -16.92 -7.88 -17.64
C GLY A 128 -16.06 -6.62 -17.54
N LEU A 129 -14.96 -6.68 -16.80
CA LEU A 129 -13.95 -5.62 -16.70
C LEU A 129 -12.80 -5.77 -17.70
N GLY A 130 -12.87 -6.76 -18.60
CA GLY A 130 -11.85 -7.01 -19.62
C GLY A 130 -10.65 -7.83 -19.12
N PHE A 131 -10.70 -8.41 -17.92
CA PHE A 131 -9.65 -9.30 -17.45
C PHE A 131 -9.74 -10.67 -18.11
N ALA A 132 -8.59 -11.18 -18.55
CA ALA A 132 -8.44 -12.55 -19.02
C ALA A 132 -7.86 -13.44 -17.90
N PRO A 133 -8.23 -14.74 -17.85
CA PRO A 133 -7.65 -15.68 -16.89
C PRO A 133 -6.17 -15.96 -17.18
N GLY A 134 -5.46 -16.39 -16.15
CA GLY A 134 -4.05 -16.75 -16.22
C GLY A 134 -3.10 -15.57 -15.98
N LEU A 135 -1.82 -15.91 -15.75
CA LEU A 135 -0.71 -14.97 -15.80
C LEU A 135 -0.15 -14.96 -17.23
N VAL A 136 0.23 -13.79 -17.74
CA VAL A 136 0.88 -13.70 -19.05
C VAL A 136 2.28 -14.29 -18.95
N GLY A 137 2.52 -15.39 -19.67
CA GLY A 137 3.85 -15.99 -19.82
C GLY A 137 4.84 -14.95 -20.36
N ALA A 138 6.01 -14.88 -19.72
CA ALA A 138 7.13 -13.94 -19.96
C ALA A 138 7.22 -12.66 -19.10
N VAL A 139 6.28 -12.38 -18.17
CA VAL A 139 6.51 -11.39 -17.08
C VAL A 139 6.41 -12.04 -15.69
N VAL A 140 6.86 -13.30 -15.64
CA VAL A 140 7.26 -13.99 -14.41
C VAL A 140 8.67 -14.55 -14.60
N THR A 141 9.51 -13.89 -15.38
CA THR A 141 10.89 -13.77 -14.89
C THR A 141 10.73 -12.99 -13.59
N GLN A 142 11.21 -13.56 -12.50
CA GLN A 142 11.67 -12.75 -11.40
C GLN A 142 12.43 -11.59 -12.05
N VAL A 143 11.82 -10.41 -12.13
CA VAL A 143 12.57 -9.18 -12.18
C VAL A 143 13.28 -9.23 -10.84
N GLY A 144 14.44 -9.88 -10.85
CA GLY A 144 15.08 -10.45 -9.67
C GLY A 144 15.28 -9.32 -8.73
N ALA A 145 14.44 -9.25 -7.69
CA ALA A 145 14.41 -8.18 -6.70
C ALA A 145 15.06 -6.91 -7.25
N THR A 146 14.58 -6.34 -8.38
CA THR A 146 15.30 -5.17 -8.91
C THR A 146 15.17 -4.14 -7.83
N ALA A 147 16.33 -3.79 -7.32
CA ALA A 147 16.53 -3.22 -6.01
C ALA A 147 16.01 -1.79 -5.95
N ILE A 148 14.69 -1.60 -5.98
CA ILE A 148 13.99 -0.43 -5.43
C ILE A 148 12.68 -0.96 -4.88
N GLY A 149 12.76 -1.59 -3.71
CA GLY A 149 11.60 -1.86 -2.87
C GLY A 149 10.92 -0.53 -2.59
N VAL A 150 9.78 -0.28 -3.22
CA VAL A 150 9.12 1.01 -3.10
C VAL A 150 8.46 1.08 -1.72
N LEU A 151 9.20 1.52 -0.71
CA LEU A 151 8.68 2.32 0.41
C LEU A 151 9.10 3.79 0.23
N ASP A 152 9.72 4.11 -0.90
CA ASP A 152 10.15 5.45 -1.21
C ASP A 152 8.94 6.30 -1.57
N ARG A 153 8.52 7.14 -0.62
CA ARG A 153 7.61 8.23 -0.91
C ARG A 153 8.45 9.42 -1.37
N PRO A 154 8.06 10.18 -2.41
CA PRO A 154 8.75 11.43 -2.72
C PRO A 154 8.63 12.39 -1.54
N PHE A 155 9.70 13.14 -1.27
CA PHE A 155 9.63 14.18 -0.25
C PHE A 155 8.58 15.23 -0.66
N PRO A 156 7.66 15.64 0.22
CA PRO A 156 6.50 16.48 -0.13
C PRO A 156 6.83 17.96 -0.39
N GLY A 157 8.04 18.28 -0.84
CA GLY A 157 8.52 19.63 -1.15
C GLY A 157 8.78 20.54 0.06
N SER A 158 8.09 20.32 1.18
CA SER A 158 8.32 21.04 2.43
C SER A 158 8.32 20.10 3.65
N PRO A 159 9.11 20.42 4.71
CA PRO A 159 9.22 19.57 5.89
C PRO A 159 7.87 19.29 6.55
N VAL A 160 7.76 18.13 7.20
CA VAL A 160 6.57 17.75 7.97
C VAL A 160 6.91 17.82 9.46
N ALA A 161 6.13 18.54 10.24
CA ALA A 161 6.32 18.72 11.68
C ALA A 161 4.96 18.82 12.38
N ARG A 162 4.97 19.06 13.71
CA ARG A 162 3.75 19.37 14.47
C ARG A 162 2.92 20.44 13.77
N ASN A 163 1.59 20.31 13.84
CA ASN A 163 0.61 21.20 13.21
C ASN A 163 0.67 21.27 11.67
N SER A 164 1.42 20.38 11.01
CA SER A 164 1.37 20.28 9.54
C SER A 164 0.03 19.66 9.11
N PRO A 165 -0.74 20.27 8.18
CA PRO A 165 -2.02 19.74 7.70
C PRO A 165 -1.90 18.49 6.81
N LYS A 166 -0.73 17.84 6.79
CA LYS A 166 -0.36 16.82 5.80
C LYS A 166 -0.73 15.41 6.26
N HIS A 167 -2.00 15.15 6.56
CA HIS A 167 -2.47 13.91 7.19
C HIS A 167 -1.95 12.62 6.52
N SER A 168 -1.93 12.56 5.19
CA SER A 168 -1.44 11.35 4.49
C SER A 168 0.08 11.16 4.60
N HIS A 169 0.89 12.23 4.61
CA HIS A 169 2.34 12.14 4.81
C HIS A 169 2.67 11.77 6.26
N VAL A 170 1.90 12.29 7.20
CA VAL A 170 2.03 11.97 8.62
C VAL A 170 1.73 10.49 8.85
N LYS A 171 0.60 9.96 8.36
CA LYS A 171 0.30 8.51 8.44
C LYS A 171 1.44 7.64 7.94
N TRP A 172 2.04 8.03 6.81
CA TRP A 172 3.18 7.31 6.26
C TRP A 172 4.42 7.38 7.17
N ILE A 173 4.75 8.57 7.71
CA ILE A 173 5.84 8.72 8.69
C ILE A 173 5.59 7.81 9.90
N GLN A 174 4.39 7.86 10.48
CA GLN A 174 3.99 7.11 11.67
C GLN A 174 4.10 5.59 11.44
N ALA A 175 3.52 5.09 10.35
CA ALA A 175 3.62 3.69 9.96
C ALA A 175 5.08 3.25 9.74
N ARG A 176 5.91 4.15 9.20
CA ARG A 176 7.30 3.84 8.92
C ARG A 176 8.17 3.77 10.16
N LEU A 177 7.92 4.66 11.12
CA LEU A 177 8.57 4.62 12.43
C LEU A 177 8.17 3.38 13.21
N ASN A 178 6.88 3.02 13.19
CA ASN A 178 6.38 1.76 13.75
C ASN A 178 7.10 0.56 13.15
N PHE A 179 7.20 0.48 11.83
CA PHE A 179 7.93 -0.60 11.18
C PHE A 179 9.41 -0.64 11.60
N ALA A 180 10.10 0.50 11.62
CA ALA A 180 11.51 0.59 12.01
C ALA A 180 11.77 0.13 13.45
N ALA A 181 10.78 0.26 14.33
CA ALA A 181 10.86 -0.10 15.73
C ALA A 181 10.15 -1.43 16.04
N GLU A 182 9.70 -2.19 15.03
CA GLU A 182 8.87 -3.40 15.21
C GLU A 182 7.66 -3.16 16.14
N ASN A 183 7.04 -1.99 16.03
CA ASN A 183 5.94 -1.48 16.88
C ASN A 183 6.31 -1.23 18.36
N HIS A 184 7.60 -1.25 18.72
CA HIS A 184 8.06 -1.06 20.10
C HIS A 184 8.91 0.21 20.25
N HIS A 185 8.27 1.34 20.55
CA HIS A 185 8.99 2.61 20.77
C HIS A 185 9.37 2.78 22.23
N ALA A 186 10.67 2.75 22.54
CA ALA A 186 11.17 2.97 23.91
C ALA A 186 10.68 4.29 24.51
N VAL A 187 10.64 5.37 23.71
CA VAL A 187 10.17 6.69 24.16
C VAL A 187 8.67 6.74 24.48
N LEU A 188 7.91 5.73 24.08
CA LEU A 188 6.50 5.57 24.39
C LEU A 188 6.24 4.47 25.44
N GLY A 189 7.28 3.96 26.10
CA GLY A 189 7.14 2.83 27.03
C GLY A 189 6.90 1.49 26.33
N GLY A 190 7.39 1.34 25.10
CA GLY A 190 7.32 0.08 24.35
C GLY A 190 6.04 -0.10 23.51
N ARG A 191 5.11 0.85 23.51
CA ARG A 191 3.93 0.80 22.64
C ARG A 191 4.21 1.28 21.21
N ALA A 192 3.31 0.91 20.32
CA ALA A 192 3.25 1.41 18.95
C ALA A 192 2.74 2.86 18.91
N LEU A 193 3.07 3.56 17.83
CA LEU A 193 2.54 4.88 17.55
C LEU A 193 1.21 4.77 16.79
N ASP A 194 0.24 5.63 17.09
CA ASP A 194 -1.04 5.66 16.37
C ASP A 194 -0.86 6.22 14.94
N VAL A 195 -1.43 5.54 13.94
CA VAL A 195 -1.34 5.93 12.52
C VAL A 195 -2.57 6.75 12.12
N ASP A 196 -2.80 7.84 12.85
CA ASP A 196 -3.98 8.71 12.75
C ASP A 196 -3.82 9.82 11.69
N GLY A 197 -2.57 10.16 11.34
CA GLY A 197 -2.25 11.28 10.46
C GLY A 197 -2.05 12.60 11.19
N ASP A 198 -2.00 12.58 12.51
CA ASP A 198 -1.79 13.74 13.35
C ASP A 198 -0.37 13.76 13.89
N PHE A 199 0.36 14.83 13.56
CA PHE A 199 1.73 14.99 14.03
C PHE A 199 1.71 15.60 15.44
N GLY A 200 1.21 14.82 16.40
CA GLY A 200 1.12 15.18 17.81
C GLY A 200 2.42 14.97 18.59
N ASP A 201 2.33 15.01 19.91
CA ASP A 201 3.47 14.88 20.83
C ASP A 201 4.20 13.54 20.68
N ASP A 202 3.45 12.44 20.57
CA ASP A 202 4.01 11.10 20.37
C ASP A 202 4.78 11.00 19.05
N THR A 203 4.17 11.44 17.93
CA THR A 203 4.82 11.45 16.60
C THR A 203 6.11 12.24 16.65
N PHE A 204 6.10 13.39 17.33
CA PHE A 204 7.28 14.20 17.51
C PHE A 204 8.37 13.50 18.34
N ALA A 205 8.00 12.91 19.48
CA ALA A 205 8.96 12.21 20.35
C ALA A 205 9.65 11.06 19.60
N VAL A 206 8.87 10.27 18.85
CA VAL A 206 9.39 9.15 18.07
C VAL A 206 10.26 9.63 16.89
N VAL A 207 9.86 10.69 16.17
CA VAL A 207 10.70 11.27 15.11
C VAL A 207 12.05 11.74 15.66
N ARG A 208 12.07 12.38 16.84
CA ARG A 208 13.32 12.79 17.48
C ARG A 208 14.19 11.61 17.85
N ALA A 209 13.60 10.56 18.41
CA ALA A 209 14.32 9.34 18.77
C ALA A 209 14.95 8.69 17.54
N PHE A 210 14.17 8.51 16.47
CA PHE A 210 14.63 7.97 15.19
C PHE A 210 15.76 8.81 14.57
N GLN A 211 15.63 10.13 14.62
CA GLN A 211 16.68 11.04 14.13
C GLN A 211 17.99 10.86 14.90
N ARG A 212 17.92 10.82 16.23
CA ARG A 212 19.09 10.65 17.09
C ARG A 212 19.77 9.31 16.87
N SER A 213 19.00 8.22 16.73
CA SER A 213 19.57 6.89 16.46
C SER A 213 20.27 6.81 15.11
N HIS A 214 19.97 7.72 14.18
CA HIS A 214 20.63 7.83 12.87
C HIS A 214 21.59 9.03 12.78
N GLY A 215 22.08 9.54 13.92
CA GLY A 215 23.11 10.59 13.96
C GLY A 215 22.63 11.99 13.53
N LEU A 216 21.32 12.23 13.49
CA LEU A 216 20.75 13.56 13.25
C LEU A 216 20.46 14.27 14.58
N GLN A 217 20.40 15.60 14.55
CA GLN A 217 20.22 16.47 15.73
C GLN A 217 18.92 16.19 16.54
N GLY A 218 17.93 15.49 15.97
CA GLY A 218 16.69 15.18 16.68
C GLY A 218 15.79 16.40 16.86
N LEU A 219 15.59 17.18 15.79
CA LEU A 219 14.76 18.38 15.79
C LEU A 219 13.25 18.07 15.77
N GLY A 220 12.84 16.83 15.50
CA GLY A 220 11.43 16.42 15.48
C GLY A 220 10.66 16.90 14.24
N MET A 221 11.37 17.47 13.27
CA MET A 221 10.88 17.85 11.95
C MET A 221 11.41 16.86 10.89
N VAL A 222 10.52 16.35 10.05
CA VAL A 222 10.85 15.44 8.96
C VAL A 222 11.14 16.24 7.68
N GLY A 223 12.41 16.66 7.55
CA GLY A 223 12.96 17.23 6.31
C GLY A 223 13.55 16.16 5.37
N PRO A 224 14.16 16.57 4.23
CA PRO A 224 14.65 15.65 3.20
C PRO A 224 15.64 14.57 3.68
N LYS A 225 16.49 14.91 4.67
CA LYS A 225 17.45 13.95 5.25
C LYS A 225 16.72 12.85 6.02
N THR A 226 15.85 13.22 6.96
CA THR A 226 15.00 12.29 7.72
C THR A 226 14.14 11.44 6.79
N TRP A 227 13.58 12.06 5.75
CA TRP A 227 12.74 11.40 4.76
C TRP A 227 13.47 10.28 4.01
N ARG A 228 14.73 10.54 3.59
CA ARG A 228 15.58 9.52 2.96
C ARG A 228 15.85 8.34 3.89
N LEU A 229 16.09 8.59 5.18
CA LEU A 229 16.29 7.53 6.17
C LEU A 229 15.02 6.69 6.36
N LEU A 230 13.86 7.32 6.49
CA LEU A 230 12.56 6.62 6.55
C LEU A 230 12.32 5.77 5.30
N ASN A 231 12.67 6.28 4.12
CA ASN A 231 12.61 5.49 2.89
C ASN A 231 13.55 4.27 2.94
N ALA A 232 14.74 4.41 3.53
CA ALA A 232 15.77 3.37 3.61
C ALA A 232 15.52 2.25 4.62
N VAL A 233 14.56 2.37 5.54
CA VAL A 233 14.19 1.29 6.48
C VAL A 233 13.77 0.03 5.68
N ARG A 234 14.18 -1.19 6.04
CA ARG A 234 13.88 -2.41 5.26
C ARG A 234 13.48 -3.55 6.17
#